data_AF-A0A2J7QCX4-F1
#
_entry.id   AF-A0A2J7QCX4-F1
#
_cell.length_a   1.000
_cell.length_b   1.000
_cell.length_c   1.000
_cell.angle_alpha   90.00
_cell.angle_beta   90.00
_cell.angle_gamma   90.00
#
_symmetry.space_group_name_H-M   'P 1'
#
loop_
_entity.id
_entity.type
_entity.pdbx_description
1 polymer ?
#
loop_
_entity_poly.entity_id
_entity_poly.type
_entity_poly.pdbx_seq_one_letter_code
_entity_poly.pdbx_strand_id
1 'polypeptide(L)'
;MRVRKMSALVGAALILGGCLVLYMMMDLAVFPSDVHDNKWVQFEGRLKQLEVDLHRHHETVGKLKHTIKHLISNSPIPNQYQQHSNHTVTVSSTTTIVPESHVSCSSQFRTVPRTDIQMLDVYKELKFDNIDGGAWKQGWNVELSEQEWGKRKLRVFVVPHSHNDPGWIKTFEDYYHSQTRNILNNMVSKLSEDPRRKFIWAEISFFSLWWDEIPAETKEQVKKLISDGQLEIVTGGWVMNDEASTHYFSMLLQMMEGHQWLLNQIEFKPRNSWSIDPFGQSPTMAYLLKRMGLENLVIQRVHYSVKKYLARNKNLEFRWRQLWDGDGSSDLFTHMMPFYSYDVPHTCGPDPKICCQFDFRRLPGYGISCPWKVPPQVITKQNVAHR
;
A
#
# COMPACT_ATOMS: atom_id res chain seq x y z
N MET A 1 -58.30 41.66 12.90
CA MET A 1 -57.48 40.55 12.33
C MET A 1 -56.64 40.91 11.11
N ARG A 2 -56.96 41.94 10.29
CA ARG A 2 -56.17 42.31 9.10
C ARG A 2 -54.80 42.94 9.39
N VAL A 3 -54.68 43.76 10.43
CA VAL A 3 -53.43 44.48 10.77
C VAL A 3 -52.29 43.52 11.17
N ARG A 4 -52.59 42.48 11.96
CA ARG A 4 -51.60 41.48 12.41
C ARG A 4 -50.99 40.65 11.25
N LYS A 5 -51.77 40.33 10.21
CA LYS A 5 -51.26 39.60 9.02
C LYS A 5 -50.35 40.47 8.17
N MET A 6 -50.65 41.77 8.08
CA MET A 6 -49.85 42.72 7.31
C MET A 6 -48.50 42.99 7.99
N SER A 7 -48.48 43.12 9.32
CA SER A 7 -47.23 43.25 10.09
C SER A 7 -46.34 42.00 9.98
N ALA A 8 -46.93 40.80 9.96
CA ALA A 8 -46.18 39.55 9.79
C ALA A 8 -45.58 39.41 8.37
N LEU A 9 -46.32 39.83 7.34
CA LEU A 9 -45.82 39.85 5.96
C LEU A 9 -44.68 40.85 5.76
N VAL A 10 -44.78 42.04 6.35
CA VAL A 10 -43.70 43.03 6.31
C VAL A 10 -42.47 42.55 7.08
N GLY A 11 -42.67 41.92 8.25
CA GLY A 11 -41.58 41.32 9.02
C GLY A 11 -40.86 40.20 8.25
N ALA A 12 -41.60 39.31 7.60
CA ALA A 12 -41.02 38.24 6.78
C ALA A 12 -40.26 38.78 5.56
N ALA A 13 -40.79 39.82 4.90
CA ALA A 13 -40.12 40.47 3.77
C ALA A 13 -38.81 41.17 4.19
N LEU A 14 -38.77 41.79 5.37
CA LEU A 14 -37.56 42.41 5.90
C LEU A 14 -36.49 41.37 6.28
N ILE A 15 -36.90 40.21 6.83
CA ILE A 15 -35.98 39.12 7.15
C ILE A 15 -35.41 38.52 5.85
N LEU A 16 -36.25 38.25 4.86
CA LEU A 16 -35.81 37.76 3.55
C LEU A 16 -34.87 38.75 2.87
N GLY A 17 -35.19 40.05 2.89
CA GLY A 17 -34.32 41.10 2.37
C GLY A 17 -32.97 41.16 3.10
N GLY A 18 -32.98 41.05 4.44
CA GLY A 18 -31.75 40.99 5.24
C GLY A 18 -30.89 39.78 4.94
N CYS A 19 -31.49 38.59 4.79
CA CYS A 19 -30.78 37.38 4.39
C CYS A 19 -30.19 37.49 2.98
N LEU A 20 -30.88 38.14 2.04
CA LEU A 20 -30.41 38.31 0.67
C LEU A 20 -29.26 39.33 0.59
N VAL A 21 -29.31 40.38 1.40
CA VAL A 21 -28.19 41.34 1.54
C VAL A 21 -26.98 40.66 2.18
N LEU A 22 -27.17 39.86 3.24
CA LEU A 22 -26.09 39.09 3.86
C LEU A 22 -25.48 38.06 2.90
N TYR A 23 -26.31 37.37 2.11
CA TYR A 23 -25.85 36.47 1.06
C TYR A 23 -25.02 37.21 0.01
N MET A 24 -25.50 38.36 -0.48
CA MET A 24 -24.76 39.19 -1.44
C MET A 24 -23.47 39.75 -0.85
N MET A 25 -23.44 40.12 0.43
CA MET A 25 -22.21 40.57 1.10
C MET A 25 -21.21 39.43 1.31
N MET A 26 -21.67 38.20 1.58
CA MET A 26 -20.78 37.02 1.59
C MET A 26 -20.26 36.71 0.18
N ASP A 27 -21.10 36.77 -0.85
CA ASP A 27 -20.69 36.52 -2.25
C ASP A 27 -19.69 37.58 -2.74
N LEU A 28 -19.84 38.84 -2.33
CA LEU A 28 -18.89 39.93 -2.63
C LEU A 28 -17.62 39.88 -1.78
N ALA A 29 -17.67 39.33 -0.56
CA ALA A 29 -16.50 39.21 0.32
C ALA A 29 -15.63 37.96 0.05
N VAL A 30 -16.11 37.01 -0.75
CA VAL A 30 -15.39 35.76 -1.09
C VAL A 30 -14.43 35.93 -2.27
N PHE A 31 -14.43 37.07 -2.96
CA PHE A 31 -13.42 37.40 -3.96
C PHE A 31 -12.52 38.55 -3.51
N PRO A 32 -11.29 38.27 -3.05
CA PRO A 32 -10.26 39.29 -3.05
C PRO A 32 -9.94 39.61 -4.51
N SER A 33 -10.41 40.78 -4.97
CA SER A 33 -9.84 41.45 -6.12
C SER A 33 -8.42 41.86 -5.76
N ASP A 34 -7.44 40.99 -6.03
CA ASP A 34 -6.06 41.30 -6.49
C ASP A 34 -5.05 40.15 -6.26
N VAL A 35 -5.37 38.91 -6.68
CA VAL A 35 -4.37 37.83 -6.79
C VAL A 35 -4.65 36.92 -8.00
N HIS A 36 -3.70 36.91 -8.94
CA HIS A 36 -3.39 35.86 -9.94
C HIS A 36 -3.89 35.91 -11.40
N ASP A 37 -3.74 37.02 -12.12
CA ASP A 37 -3.79 36.96 -13.60
C ASP A 37 -2.61 36.18 -14.23
N ASN A 38 -1.41 36.20 -13.63
CA ASN A 38 -0.23 35.56 -14.24
C ASN A 38 -0.21 34.02 -14.19
N LYS A 39 -0.92 33.38 -13.26
CA LYS A 39 -0.93 31.90 -13.18
C LYS A 39 -1.92 31.29 -14.16
N TRP A 40 -3.09 31.90 -14.34
CA TRP A 40 -4.13 31.40 -15.25
C TRP A 40 -3.69 31.46 -16.71
N VAL A 41 -3.01 32.54 -17.13
CA VAL A 41 -2.43 32.64 -18.48
C VAL A 41 -1.38 31.54 -18.73
N GLN A 42 -0.58 31.21 -17.71
CA GLN A 42 0.40 30.13 -17.80
C GLN A 42 -0.25 28.75 -17.91
N PHE A 43 -1.35 28.52 -17.18
CA PHE A 43 -2.14 27.29 -17.27
C PHE A 43 -2.86 27.16 -18.61
N GLU A 44 -3.47 28.22 -19.11
CA GLU A 44 -4.14 28.21 -20.42
C GLU A 44 -3.14 27.96 -21.55
N GLY A 45 -1.93 28.55 -21.46
CA GLY A 45 -0.83 28.28 -22.38
C GLY A 45 -0.39 26.81 -22.35
N ARG A 46 -0.23 26.22 -21.15
CA ARG A 46 0.10 24.79 -21.00
C ARG A 46 -1.02 23.86 -21.49
N LEU A 47 -2.28 24.25 -21.32
CA LEU A 47 -3.42 23.46 -21.79
C LEU A 47 -3.47 23.43 -23.33
N LYS A 48 -3.29 24.59 -23.98
CA LYS A 48 -3.20 24.69 -25.45
C LYS A 48 -2.00 23.89 -25.98
N GLN A 49 -0.87 23.92 -25.30
CA GLN A 49 0.30 23.13 -25.67
C GLN A 49 0.01 21.62 -25.60
N LEU A 50 -0.64 21.16 -24.52
CA LEU A 50 -1.04 19.76 -24.35
C LEU A 50 -2.05 19.29 -25.42
N GLU A 51 -3.00 20.14 -25.79
CA GLU A 51 -3.97 19.84 -26.85
C GLU A 51 -3.30 19.69 -28.23
N VAL A 52 -2.36 20.60 -28.55
CA VAL A 52 -1.54 20.52 -29.77
C VAL A 52 -0.66 19.26 -29.78
N ASP A 53 -0.01 18.95 -28.68
CA ASP A 53 0.85 17.77 -28.57
C ASP A 53 0.04 16.47 -28.67
N LEU A 54 -1.17 16.42 -28.11
CA LEU A 54 -2.09 15.30 -28.23
C LEU A 54 -2.55 15.08 -29.69
N HIS A 55 -2.90 16.15 -30.40
CA HIS A 55 -3.23 16.08 -31.83
C HIS A 55 -2.04 15.61 -32.68
N ARG A 56 -0.83 16.10 -32.39
CA ARG A 56 0.39 15.67 -33.06
C ARG A 56 0.67 14.18 -32.83
N HIS A 57 0.52 13.70 -31.60
CA HIS A 57 0.63 12.28 -31.28
C HIS A 57 -0.42 11.44 -32.02
N HIS A 58 -1.66 11.90 -32.10
CA HIS A 58 -2.72 11.18 -32.84
C HIS A 58 -2.39 11.05 -34.33
N GLU A 59 -1.83 12.10 -34.93
CA GLU A 59 -1.37 12.08 -36.33
C GLU A 59 -0.17 11.15 -36.53
N THR A 60 0.80 11.15 -35.60
CA THR A 60 1.95 10.23 -35.63
C THR A 60 1.52 8.77 -35.52
N VAL A 61 0.58 8.46 -34.63
CA VAL A 61 0.01 7.10 -34.50
C VAL A 61 -0.76 6.72 -35.77
N GLY A 62 -1.49 7.65 -36.37
CA GLY A 62 -2.17 7.44 -37.66
C GLY A 62 -1.19 7.08 -38.79
N LYS A 63 -0.08 7.82 -38.91
CA LYS A 63 0.99 7.55 -39.88
C LYS A 63 1.64 6.19 -39.64
N LEU A 64 1.99 5.87 -38.39
CA LEU A 64 2.53 4.55 -38.00
C LEU A 64 1.59 3.41 -38.38
N LYS A 65 0.29 3.57 -38.10
CA LYS A 65 -0.74 2.58 -38.47
C LYS A 65 -0.82 2.42 -39.99
N HIS A 66 -0.70 3.50 -40.76
CA HIS A 66 -0.73 3.43 -42.21
C HIS A 66 0.54 2.78 -42.79
N THR A 67 1.72 3.10 -42.25
CA THR A 67 3.01 2.48 -42.62
C THR A 67 3.00 0.98 -42.34
N ILE A 68 2.53 0.56 -41.16
CA ILE A 68 2.41 -0.87 -40.81
C ILE A 68 1.44 -1.57 -41.77
N LYS A 69 0.30 -0.94 -42.08
CA LYS A 69 -0.68 -1.52 -43.01
C LYS A 69 -0.13 -1.66 -44.43
N HIS A 70 0.73 -0.72 -44.87
CA HIS A 70 1.39 -0.75 -46.17
C HIS A 70 2.54 -1.76 -46.23
N LEU A 71 3.24 -1.99 -45.12
CA LEU A 71 4.24 -3.06 -44.99
C LEU A 71 3.59 -4.44 -45.02
N ILE A 72 2.39 -4.59 -44.43
CA ILE A 72 1.65 -5.87 -44.43
C ILE A 72 0.96 -6.12 -45.78
N SER A 73 0.54 -5.07 -46.52
CA SER A 73 -0.17 -5.25 -47.81
C SER A 73 0.75 -5.50 -49.01
N ASN A 74 2.04 -5.16 -48.93
CA ASN A 74 2.95 -5.22 -50.08
C ASN A 74 4.01 -6.33 -50.02
N SER A 75 3.85 -7.34 -49.18
CA SER A 75 4.67 -8.55 -49.23
C SER A 75 3.89 -9.73 -49.84
N PRO A 76 4.10 -10.06 -51.13
CA PRO A 76 3.81 -11.39 -51.60
C PRO A 76 4.85 -12.35 -50.99
N ILE A 77 4.40 -13.50 -50.51
CA ILE A 77 5.26 -14.64 -50.18
C ILE A 77 5.63 -15.30 -51.51
N PRO A 78 6.93 -15.46 -51.82
CA PRO A 78 7.36 -16.66 -52.52
C PRO A 78 8.57 -17.35 -51.87
N ASN A 79 8.46 -18.68 -51.88
CA ASN A 79 9.55 -19.63 -51.74
C ASN A 79 10.67 -19.40 -52.76
N GLN A 80 11.87 -19.87 -52.41
CA GLN A 80 13.08 -20.12 -53.21
C GLN A 80 14.14 -19.01 -53.26
N TYR A 81 15.26 -19.28 -52.57
CA TYR A 81 16.60 -19.05 -53.12
C TYR A 81 17.57 -20.18 -52.69
N GLN A 82 17.88 -21.06 -53.64
CA GLN A 82 19.20 -21.71 -53.82
C GLN A 82 20.11 -20.71 -54.57
N GLN A 83 21.45 -20.67 -54.53
CA GLN A 83 22.54 -21.46 -53.96
C GLN A 83 23.87 -20.65 -54.13
N HIS A 84 24.94 -21.11 -53.46
CA HIS A 84 26.38 -20.76 -53.55
C HIS A 84 26.86 -19.59 -52.66
N SER A 85 27.87 -19.74 -51.79
CA SER A 85 29.13 -20.52 -51.94
C SER A 85 29.73 -21.03 -50.60
N ASN A 86 30.10 -22.31 -50.61
CA ASN A 86 31.15 -23.06 -49.89
C ASN A 86 31.76 -22.52 -48.58
N HIS A 87 31.25 -22.97 -47.45
CA HIS A 87 32.07 -23.57 -46.38
C HIS A 87 31.29 -24.72 -45.72
N THR A 88 31.82 -25.93 -45.83
CA THR A 88 31.31 -27.14 -45.21
C THR A 88 31.55 -27.12 -43.70
N VAL A 89 30.51 -26.81 -42.93
CA VAL A 89 30.43 -27.19 -41.52
C VAL A 89 29.40 -28.31 -41.42
N THR A 90 29.89 -29.52 -41.16
CA THR A 90 29.08 -30.72 -40.95
C THR A 90 28.37 -30.61 -39.61
N VAL A 91 27.18 -30.00 -39.57
CA VAL A 91 26.30 -30.07 -38.40
C VAL A 91 25.51 -31.36 -38.50
N SER A 92 25.94 -32.35 -37.71
CA SER A 92 25.21 -33.58 -37.47
C SER A 92 23.80 -33.22 -36.98
N SER A 93 22.78 -33.57 -37.76
CA SER A 93 21.38 -33.51 -37.34
C SER A 93 21.13 -34.64 -36.33
N THR A 94 21.61 -34.43 -35.11
CA THR A 94 20.95 -34.99 -33.93
C THR A 94 19.84 -34.03 -33.59
N THR A 95 18.66 -34.29 -34.16
CA THR A 95 17.40 -33.81 -33.60
C THR A 95 17.28 -34.43 -32.23
N THR A 96 17.89 -33.82 -31.21
CA THR A 96 17.46 -34.02 -29.83
C THR A 96 16.03 -33.52 -29.79
N ILE A 97 15.11 -34.46 -29.97
CA ILE A 97 13.73 -34.34 -29.55
C ILE A 97 13.82 -33.92 -28.08
N VAL A 98 13.66 -32.62 -27.81
CA VAL A 98 13.38 -32.15 -26.47
C VAL A 98 12.11 -32.92 -26.10
N PRO A 99 12.12 -33.75 -25.05
CA PRO A 99 10.92 -34.46 -24.66
C PRO A 99 9.85 -33.40 -24.43
N GLU A 100 8.67 -33.58 -25.02
CA GLU A 100 7.46 -32.90 -24.56
C GLU A 100 7.31 -33.23 -23.07
N SER A 101 7.91 -32.42 -22.21
CA SER A 101 7.47 -32.34 -20.83
C SER A 101 6.02 -31.92 -20.96
N HIS A 102 5.08 -32.83 -20.68
CA HIS A 102 3.66 -32.52 -20.59
C HIS A 102 3.52 -31.25 -19.75
N VAL A 103 3.33 -30.10 -20.40
CA VAL A 103 2.91 -28.88 -19.72
C VAL A 103 1.45 -29.11 -19.38
N SER A 104 1.24 -29.80 -18.27
CA SER A 104 -0.07 -29.98 -17.68
C SER A 104 -0.50 -28.59 -17.20
N CYS A 105 -1.29 -27.90 -18.01
CA CYS A 105 -1.98 -26.70 -17.56
C CYS A 105 -2.98 -27.13 -16.47
N SER A 106 -2.83 -26.60 -15.26
CA SER A 106 -3.72 -26.88 -14.12
C SER A 106 -5.09 -26.20 -14.24
N SER A 107 -5.51 -25.80 -15.45
CA SER A 107 -6.81 -25.19 -15.73
C SER A 107 -7.95 -26.22 -15.65
N GLN A 108 -8.15 -26.76 -14.45
CA GLN A 108 -9.30 -27.55 -14.10
C GLN A 108 -10.49 -26.62 -13.81
N PHE A 109 -11.04 -25.99 -14.84
CA PHE A 109 -12.30 -25.21 -14.73
C PHE A 109 -13.50 -26.05 -14.25
N ARG A 110 -13.34 -27.36 -14.08
CA ARG A 110 -14.38 -28.31 -13.66
C ARG A 110 -14.33 -28.67 -12.18
N THR A 111 -13.28 -28.30 -11.45
CA THR A 111 -13.12 -28.65 -10.03
C THR A 111 -13.12 -27.38 -9.18
N VAL A 112 -13.99 -27.34 -8.17
CA VAL A 112 -13.98 -26.27 -7.17
C VAL A 112 -12.82 -26.55 -6.21
N PRO A 113 -11.86 -25.62 -6.06
CA PRO A 113 -10.77 -25.82 -5.11
C PRO A 113 -11.29 -26.06 -3.69
N ARG A 114 -10.73 -27.07 -3.03
CA ARG A 114 -11.02 -27.35 -1.62
C ARG A 114 -10.19 -26.41 -0.75
N THR A 115 -10.86 -25.58 0.04
CA THR A 115 -10.23 -24.61 0.95
C THR A 115 -10.90 -24.69 2.32
N ASP A 116 -10.15 -24.40 3.39
CA ASP A 116 -10.69 -24.40 4.75
C ASP A 116 -11.61 -23.19 5.00
N ILE A 117 -11.32 -22.07 4.31
CA ILE A 117 -12.04 -20.80 4.44
C ILE A 117 -12.30 -20.23 3.05
N GLN A 118 -13.57 -20.14 2.67
CA GLN A 118 -14.00 -19.41 1.49
C GLN A 118 -14.79 -18.18 1.93
N MET A 119 -14.25 -16.98 1.65
CA MET A 119 -14.81 -15.70 2.09
C MET A 119 -16.27 -15.47 1.66
N LEU A 120 -16.72 -15.96 0.50
CA LEU A 120 -18.12 -15.89 0.09
C LEU A 120 -19.03 -16.69 1.02
N ASP A 121 -18.59 -17.84 1.52
CA ASP A 121 -19.34 -18.65 2.46
C ASP A 121 -19.31 -18.05 3.87
N VAL A 122 -18.15 -17.55 4.31
CA VAL A 122 -18.04 -16.76 5.54
C VAL A 122 -19.00 -15.57 5.51
N TYR A 123 -19.10 -14.85 4.40
CA TYR A 123 -20.03 -13.71 4.26
C TYR A 123 -21.51 -14.11 4.34
N LYS A 124 -21.88 -15.34 3.97
CA LYS A 124 -23.25 -15.86 4.15
C LYS A 124 -23.54 -16.21 5.63
N GLU A 125 -22.52 -16.61 6.38
CA GLU A 125 -22.63 -16.95 7.81
C GLU A 125 -22.63 -15.71 8.71
N LEU A 126 -21.89 -14.66 8.32
CA LEU A 126 -21.72 -13.46 9.11
C LEU A 126 -23.03 -12.65 9.22
N LYS A 127 -23.42 -12.35 10.47
CA LYS A 127 -24.56 -11.46 10.76
C LYS A 127 -24.21 -9.97 10.66
N PHE A 128 -22.92 -9.64 10.65
CA PHE A 128 -22.41 -8.26 10.69
C PHE A 128 -22.97 -7.43 11.86
N ASP A 129 -23.14 -8.07 13.01
CA ASP A 129 -23.52 -7.42 14.26
C ASP A 129 -22.38 -6.53 14.77
N ASN A 130 -22.74 -5.34 15.26
CA ASN A 130 -21.79 -4.37 15.81
C ASN A 130 -21.97 -4.22 17.33
N ILE A 131 -21.82 -5.34 18.05
CA ILE A 131 -21.93 -5.39 19.51
C ILE A 131 -20.63 -4.88 20.14
N ASP A 132 -20.74 -4.03 21.17
CA ASP A 132 -19.59 -3.55 21.94
C ASP A 132 -18.88 -4.72 22.67
N GLY A 133 -17.65 -5.02 22.25
CA GLY A 133 -16.80 -6.07 22.81
C GLY A 133 -16.02 -5.70 24.08
N GLY A 134 -16.23 -4.51 24.64
CA GLY A 134 -15.53 -4.01 25.82
C GLY A 134 -14.34 -3.12 25.45
N ALA A 135 -13.15 -3.40 26.02
CA ALA A 135 -11.93 -2.66 25.70
C ALA A 135 -11.55 -2.84 24.21
N TRP A 136 -11.59 -4.08 23.73
CA TRP A 136 -11.57 -4.35 22.30
C TRP A 136 -12.99 -4.20 21.72
N LYS A 137 -13.30 -2.98 21.28
CA LYS A 137 -14.66 -2.58 20.88
C LYS A 137 -15.33 -3.50 19.85
N GLN A 138 -14.56 -4.03 18.89
CA GLN A 138 -15.07 -4.86 17.80
C GLN A 138 -14.85 -6.36 18.02
N GLY A 139 -14.38 -6.78 19.21
CA GLY A 139 -14.07 -8.17 19.52
C GLY A 139 -14.82 -8.69 20.74
N TRP A 140 -14.06 -9.21 21.70
CA TRP A 140 -14.54 -9.74 22.99
C TRP A 140 -13.42 -9.65 24.03
N ASN A 141 -13.74 -9.93 25.30
CA ASN A 141 -12.72 -10.01 26.34
C ASN A 141 -11.88 -11.28 26.16
N VAL A 142 -10.58 -11.10 25.83
CA VAL A 142 -9.67 -12.22 25.59
C VAL A 142 -9.22 -12.80 26.93
N GLU A 143 -9.60 -14.05 27.20
CA GLU A 143 -9.16 -14.79 28.39
C GLU A 143 -7.91 -15.62 28.05
N LEU A 144 -6.89 -15.52 28.89
CA LEU A 144 -5.64 -16.27 28.76
C LEU A 144 -5.61 -17.40 29.79
N SER A 145 -5.22 -18.59 29.36
CA SER A 145 -4.93 -19.70 30.27
C SER A 145 -3.44 -19.68 30.64
N GLU A 146 -3.12 -19.38 31.91
CA GLU A 146 -1.73 -19.38 32.41
C GLU A 146 -1.04 -20.75 32.27
N GLN A 147 -1.84 -21.83 32.20
CA GLN A 147 -1.34 -23.20 32.07
C GLN A 147 -0.68 -23.46 30.70
N GLU A 148 -0.97 -22.66 29.67
CA GLU A 148 -0.44 -22.86 28.31
C GLU A 148 1.05 -22.48 28.18
N TRP A 149 1.56 -21.60 29.04
CA TRP A 149 2.88 -20.98 28.87
C TRP A 149 3.97 -21.53 29.80
N GLY A 150 3.63 -22.49 30.67
CA GLY A 150 4.58 -23.08 31.65
C GLY A 150 5.73 -23.88 31.01
N LYS A 151 5.56 -24.39 29.78
CA LYS A 151 6.57 -25.22 29.08
C LYS A 151 7.20 -24.56 27.83
N ARG A 152 6.56 -23.54 27.26
CA ARG A 152 7.04 -22.87 26.03
C ARG A 152 6.93 -21.36 26.19
N LYS A 153 8.04 -20.64 25.96
CA LYS A 153 8.07 -19.17 26.02
C LYS A 153 7.42 -18.58 24.78
N LEU A 154 6.63 -17.51 24.96
CA LEU A 154 6.15 -16.67 23.86
C LEU A 154 7.34 -15.88 23.28
N ARG A 155 7.51 -15.93 21.96
CA ARG A 155 8.48 -15.09 21.25
C ARG A 155 7.78 -13.86 20.70
N VAL A 156 8.20 -12.69 21.15
CA VAL A 156 7.62 -11.40 20.75
C VAL A 156 8.63 -10.65 19.91
N PHE A 157 8.21 -10.24 18.71
CA PHE A 157 8.99 -9.39 17.82
C PHE A 157 8.31 -8.02 17.75
N VAL A 158 8.99 -6.99 18.26
CA VAL A 158 8.56 -5.60 18.08
C VAL A 158 9.21 -5.12 16.80
N VAL A 159 8.41 -4.71 15.81
CA VAL A 159 8.87 -4.34 14.47
C VAL A 159 8.60 -2.85 14.25
N PRO A 160 9.58 -1.97 14.48
CA PRO A 160 9.43 -0.54 14.20
C PRO A 160 9.25 -0.29 12.70
N HIS A 161 8.28 0.56 12.35
CA HIS A 161 8.00 0.97 10.98
C HIS A 161 7.58 2.45 10.95
N SER A 162 7.57 3.03 9.75
CA SER A 162 6.97 4.34 9.50
C SER A 162 6.15 4.24 8.21
N HIS A 163 4.85 4.51 8.30
CA HIS A 163 4.01 4.62 7.10
C HIS A 163 4.18 6.00 6.49
N ASN A 164 4.52 6.07 5.20
CA ASN A 164 4.80 7.32 4.51
C ASN A 164 4.00 7.37 3.21
N ASP A 165 2.86 8.07 3.23
CA ASP A 165 2.02 8.26 2.05
C ASP A 165 2.74 9.05 0.95
N PRO A 166 2.91 8.49 -0.26
CA PRO A 166 3.47 9.21 -1.42
C PRO A 166 2.47 10.22 -2.03
N GLY A 167 1.91 11.09 -1.19
CA GLY A 167 0.83 12.02 -1.51
C GLY A 167 -0.49 11.64 -0.84
N TRP A 168 -1.05 12.54 -0.02
CA TRP A 168 -2.35 12.39 0.63
C TRP A 168 -2.89 13.76 1.05
N ILE A 169 -2.61 14.21 2.29
CA ILE A 169 -2.94 15.58 2.74
C ILE A 169 -1.86 16.60 2.39
N LYS A 170 -0.66 16.13 2.00
CA LYS A 170 0.41 16.91 1.39
C LYS A 170 0.85 16.23 0.10
N THR A 171 1.55 16.95 -0.77
CA THR A 171 2.18 16.37 -1.96
C THR A 171 3.33 15.45 -1.57
N PHE A 172 3.81 14.66 -2.52
CA PHE A 172 4.99 13.80 -2.36
C PHE A 172 6.20 14.62 -1.89
N GLU A 173 6.51 15.73 -2.57
CA GLU A 173 7.66 16.59 -2.26
C GLU A 173 7.52 17.29 -0.90
N ASP A 174 6.31 17.76 -0.57
CA ASP A 174 6.07 18.42 0.72
C ASP A 174 6.24 17.42 1.88
N TYR A 175 5.76 16.18 1.72
CA TYR A 175 6.03 15.13 2.70
C TYR A 175 7.53 14.83 2.78
N TYR A 176 8.19 14.71 1.64
CA TYR A 176 9.61 14.40 1.57
C TYR A 176 10.44 15.42 2.37
N HIS A 177 10.29 16.71 2.06
CA HIS A 177 11.06 17.77 2.69
C HIS A 177 10.67 18.01 4.15
N SER A 178 9.37 17.95 4.48
CA SER A 178 8.92 18.25 5.85
C SER A 178 9.10 17.09 6.84
N GLN A 179 9.09 15.83 6.38
CA GLN A 179 8.99 14.65 7.24
C GLN A 179 9.91 13.50 6.80
N THR A 180 9.67 12.92 5.63
CA THR A 180 10.26 11.63 5.21
C THR A 180 11.79 11.68 5.19
N ARG A 181 12.39 12.76 4.67
CA ARG A 181 13.84 12.93 4.64
C ARG A 181 14.46 12.87 6.04
N ASN A 182 13.82 13.48 7.03
CA ASN A 182 14.28 13.46 8.41
C ASN A 182 14.10 12.08 9.05
N ILE A 183 13.05 11.35 8.69
CA ILE A 183 12.83 9.96 9.14
C ILE A 183 13.97 9.06 8.63
N LEU A 184 14.30 9.14 7.34
CA LEU A 184 15.35 8.32 6.73
C LEU A 184 16.75 8.69 7.26
N ASN A 185 17.06 9.98 7.42
CA ASN A 185 18.32 10.42 8.04
C ASN A 185 18.47 9.89 9.47
N ASN A 186 17.40 9.99 10.28
CA ASN A 186 17.40 9.49 11.65
C ASN A 186 17.41 7.97 11.71
N MET A 187 16.82 7.27 10.73
CA MET A 187 16.90 5.80 10.64
C MET A 187 18.35 5.35 10.56
N VAL A 188 19.17 5.94 9.68
CA VAL A 188 20.60 5.57 9.56
C VAL A 188 21.34 5.84 10.86
N SER A 189 21.18 7.03 11.43
CA SER A 189 21.83 7.42 12.68
C SER A 189 21.42 6.50 13.85
N LYS A 190 20.12 6.25 14.03
CA LYS A 190 19.59 5.49 15.16
C LYS A 190 19.79 3.99 15.03
N LEU A 191 19.79 3.41 13.83
CA LEU A 191 20.14 2.00 13.68
C LEU A 191 21.64 1.77 13.95
N SER A 192 22.50 2.70 13.53
CA SER A 192 23.96 2.58 13.75
C SER A 192 24.37 2.67 15.23
N GLU A 193 23.56 3.28 16.09
CA GLU A 193 23.83 3.40 17.53
C GLU A 193 23.68 2.08 18.32
N ASP A 194 22.86 1.13 17.85
CA ASP A 194 22.62 -0.14 18.55
C ASP A 194 22.26 -1.26 17.55
N PRO A 195 23.10 -2.31 17.41
CA PRO A 195 22.91 -3.37 16.42
C PRO A 195 21.63 -4.20 16.64
N ARG A 196 20.99 -4.08 17.81
CA ARG A 196 19.73 -4.77 18.12
C ARG A 196 18.51 -4.04 17.54
N ARG A 197 18.63 -2.75 17.21
CA ARG A 197 17.52 -1.97 16.64
C ARG A 197 17.21 -2.47 15.25
N LYS A 198 15.91 -2.58 14.96
CA LYS A 198 15.35 -3.00 13.69
C LYS A 198 14.42 -1.92 13.15
N PHE A 199 14.29 -1.84 11.83
CA PHE A 199 13.32 -0.97 11.18
C PHE A 199 12.93 -1.55 9.81
N ILE A 200 11.67 -1.42 9.43
CA ILE A 200 11.19 -1.80 8.10
C ILE A 200 10.80 -0.57 7.28
N TRP A 201 11.05 -0.63 5.97
CA TRP A 201 10.67 0.42 5.02
C TRP A 201 9.94 -0.17 3.81
N ALA A 202 8.87 0.50 3.34
CA ALA A 202 8.02 -0.02 2.27
C ALA A 202 8.09 0.80 0.97
N GLU A 203 7.95 2.13 1.05
CA GLU A 203 7.72 2.98 -0.12
C GLU A 203 9.03 3.38 -0.83
N ILE A 204 9.35 2.72 -1.95
CA ILE A 204 10.63 2.93 -2.66
C ILE A 204 10.71 4.28 -3.36
N SER A 205 9.57 4.89 -3.73
CA SER A 205 9.55 6.25 -4.28
C SER A 205 10.31 7.26 -3.42
N PHE A 206 10.01 7.30 -2.12
CA PHE A 206 10.69 8.15 -1.17
C PHE A 206 12.14 7.72 -0.91
N PHE A 207 12.38 6.41 -0.82
CA PHE A 207 13.72 5.89 -0.57
C PHE A 207 14.69 6.20 -1.71
N SER A 208 14.21 6.10 -2.96
CA SER A 208 14.94 6.47 -4.17
C SER A 208 15.28 7.95 -4.18
N LEU A 209 14.28 8.82 -3.93
CA LEU A 209 14.51 10.26 -3.90
C LEU A 209 15.56 10.64 -2.84
N TRP A 210 15.46 10.04 -1.65
CA TRP A 210 16.44 10.24 -0.59
C TRP A 210 17.83 9.71 -0.95
N TRP A 211 17.90 8.55 -1.60
CA TRP A 211 19.16 7.91 -2.01
C TRP A 211 19.98 8.80 -2.94
N ASP A 212 19.34 9.57 -3.82
CA ASP A 212 20.04 10.45 -4.76
C ASP A 212 20.70 11.65 -4.06
N GLU A 213 20.22 12.05 -2.88
CA GLU A 213 20.76 13.19 -2.12
C GLU A 213 21.88 12.83 -1.15
N ILE A 214 21.97 11.57 -0.72
CA ILE A 214 22.91 11.19 0.34
C ILE A 214 24.33 10.92 -0.17
N PRO A 215 25.37 11.22 0.64
CA PRO A 215 26.76 10.90 0.29
C PRO A 215 27.01 9.39 0.15
N ALA A 216 28.06 9.04 -0.61
CA ALA A 216 28.48 7.64 -0.79
C ALA A 216 28.73 6.90 0.53
N GLU A 217 29.31 7.59 1.54
CA GLU A 217 29.51 7.00 2.87
C GLU A 217 28.19 6.56 3.52
N THR A 218 27.15 7.39 3.46
CA THR A 218 25.82 7.05 3.98
C THR A 218 25.18 5.91 3.18
N LYS A 219 25.38 5.87 1.85
CA LYS A 219 24.92 4.74 1.02
C LYS A 219 25.53 3.40 1.47
N GLU A 220 26.83 3.38 1.74
CA GLU A 220 27.51 2.19 2.23
C GLU A 220 27.05 1.79 3.64
N GLN A 221 26.79 2.77 4.52
CA GLN A 221 26.17 2.50 5.83
C GLN A 221 24.78 1.85 5.68
N VAL A 222 23.95 2.35 4.76
CA VAL A 222 22.62 1.77 4.50
C VAL A 222 22.71 0.34 3.98
N LYS A 223 23.58 0.09 2.99
CA LYS A 223 23.82 -1.28 2.49
C LYS A 223 24.28 -2.21 3.62
N LYS A 224 25.15 -1.72 4.50
CA LYS A 224 25.57 -2.46 5.69
C LYS A 224 24.39 -2.75 6.64
N LEU A 225 23.54 -1.76 6.95
CA LEU A 225 22.37 -1.96 7.80
C LEU A 225 21.38 -3.00 7.22
N ILE A 226 21.27 -3.07 5.89
CA ILE A 226 20.47 -4.08 5.20
C ILE A 226 21.12 -5.46 5.30
N SER A 227 22.42 -5.56 5.04
CA SER A 227 23.19 -6.81 5.14
C SER A 227 23.19 -7.39 6.56
N ASP A 228 23.30 -6.52 7.57
CA ASP A 228 23.23 -6.88 8.99
C ASP A 228 21.78 -7.20 9.45
N GLY A 229 20.79 -7.03 8.56
CA GLY A 229 19.37 -7.25 8.83
C GLY A 229 18.79 -6.30 9.87
N GLN A 230 19.39 -5.11 10.06
CA GLN A 230 18.83 -4.05 10.90
C GLN A 230 17.76 -3.25 10.16
N LEU A 231 17.97 -2.99 8.88
CA LEU A 231 16.99 -2.42 7.97
C LEU A 231 16.47 -3.52 7.04
N GLU A 232 15.15 -3.70 6.96
CA GLU A 232 14.53 -4.60 5.98
C GLU A 232 13.59 -3.81 5.07
N ILE A 233 13.74 -4.00 3.76
CA ILE A 233 12.79 -3.47 2.78
C ILE A 233 11.65 -4.48 2.60
N VAL A 234 10.43 -4.07 2.91
CA VAL A 234 9.21 -4.88 2.82
C VAL A 234 8.36 -4.45 1.62
N THR A 235 7.77 -5.40 0.90
CA THR A 235 7.13 -5.22 -0.42
C THR A 235 8.09 -4.74 -1.50
N GLY A 236 8.69 -3.55 -1.32
CA GLY A 236 9.65 -2.94 -2.24
C GLY A 236 9.05 -2.36 -3.52
N GLY A 237 7.73 -2.15 -3.54
CA GLY A 237 7.08 -1.42 -4.64
C GLY A 237 7.39 0.07 -4.58
N TRP A 238 7.22 0.77 -5.70
CA TRP A 238 7.31 2.24 -5.72
C TRP A 238 6.37 2.88 -4.68
N VAL A 239 5.20 2.27 -4.46
CA VAL A 239 4.19 2.67 -3.49
C VAL A 239 3.55 1.45 -2.82
N MET A 240 2.82 1.67 -1.73
CA MET A 240 1.80 0.73 -1.25
C MET A 240 0.50 1.01 -2.01
N ASN A 241 0.26 0.30 -3.11
CA ASN A 241 -0.83 0.63 -4.03
C ASN A 241 -2.21 0.33 -3.46
N ASP A 242 -3.24 1.05 -3.94
CA ASP A 242 -4.63 0.64 -3.75
C ASP A 242 -4.87 -0.74 -4.38
N GLU A 243 -5.74 -1.53 -3.77
CA GLU A 243 -6.08 -2.89 -4.18
C GLU A 243 -7.50 -3.01 -4.74
N ALA A 244 -8.30 -1.94 -4.70
CA ALA A 244 -9.67 -1.92 -5.20
C ALA A 244 -9.79 -1.40 -6.64
N SER A 245 -9.23 -0.21 -6.91
CA SER A 245 -9.40 0.52 -8.18
C SER A 245 -8.23 0.34 -9.15
N THR A 246 -7.11 -0.20 -8.69
CA THR A 246 -5.89 -0.36 -9.47
C THR A 246 -6.00 -1.54 -10.44
N HIS A 247 -5.69 -1.31 -11.71
CA HIS A 247 -5.55 -2.40 -12.68
C HIS A 247 -4.28 -3.22 -12.40
N TYR A 248 -4.33 -4.55 -12.56
CA TYR A 248 -3.19 -5.44 -12.26
C TYR A 248 -1.91 -5.08 -13.02
N PHE A 249 -2.04 -4.49 -14.22
CA PHE A 249 -0.89 -3.97 -14.97
C PHE A 249 -0.16 -2.83 -14.23
N SER A 250 -0.90 -1.90 -13.63
CA SER A 250 -0.33 -0.81 -12.84
C SER A 250 0.26 -1.31 -11.52
N MET A 251 -0.37 -2.33 -10.90
CA MET A 251 0.22 -3.03 -9.75
C MET A 251 1.57 -3.65 -10.11
N LEU A 252 1.66 -4.33 -11.26
CA LEU A 252 2.91 -4.90 -11.76
C LEU A 252 3.96 -3.82 -12.05
N LEU A 253 3.57 -2.74 -12.73
CA LEU A 253 4.49 -1.67 -13.12
C LEU A 253 5.17 -1.03 -11.91
N GLN A 254 4.39 -0.65 -10.88
CA GLN A 254 4.97 -0.01 -9.69
C GLN A 254 5.87 -0.98 -8.90
N MET A 255 5.55 -2.28 -8.89
CA MET A 255 6.40 -3.31 -8.28
C MET A 255 7.71 -3.49 -9.06
N MET A 256 7.64 -3.50 -10.39
CA MET A 256 8.83 -3.59 -11.25
C MET A 256 9.75 -2.40 -11.06
N GLU A 257 9.20 -1.17 -11.02
CA GLU A 257 9.98 0.06 -10.80
C GLU A 257 10.77 -0.02 -9.48
N GLY A 258 10.09 -0.33 -8.37
CA GLY A 258 10.73 -0.45 -7.08
C GLY A 258 11.74 -1.59 -7.00
N HIS A 259 11.42 -2.78 -7.52
CA HIS A 259 12.33 -3.94 -7.50
C HIS A 259 13.55 -3.75 -8.39
N GLN A 260 13.41 -3.14 -9.56
CA GLN A 260 14.55 -2.82 -10.42
C GLN A 260 15.47 -1.79 -9.77
N TRP A 261 14.89 -0.76 -9.15
CA TRP A 261 15.67 0.21 -8.39
C TRP A 261 16.46 -0.46 -7.26
N LEU A 262 15.79 -1.32 -6.46
CA LEU A 262 16.42 -2.04 -5.35
C LEU A 262 17.55 -2.95 -5.82
N LEU A 263 17.35 -3.70 -6.90
CA LEU A 263 18.35 -4.59 -7.46
C LEU A 263 19.57 -3.79 -7.96
N ASN A 264 19.35 -2.69 -8.67
CA ASN A 264 20.42 -1.91 -9.30
C ASN A 264 21.22 -1.06 -8.30
N GLN A 265 20.59 -0.55 -7.24
CA GLN A 265 21.23 0.39 -6.31
C GLN A 265 21.77 -0.26 -5.04
N ILE A 266 21.09 -1.30 -4.54
CA ILE A 266 21.39 -1.91 -3.24
C ILE A 266 21.45 -3.45 -3.26
N GLU A 267 21.33 -4.07 -4.44
CA GLU A 267 21.43 -5.53 -4.62
C GLU A 267 20.48 -6.33 -3.70
N PHE A 268 19.31 -5.76 -3.40
CA PHE A 268 18.35 -6.34 -2.46
C PHE A 268 17.09 -6.84 -3.17
N LYS A 269 16.60 -8.02 -2.78
CA LYS A 269 15.32 -8.57 -3.23
C LYS A 269 14.39 -8.81 -2.03
N PRO A 270 13.25 -8.10 -1.92
CA PRO A 270 12.28 -8.32 -0.86
C PRO A 270 11.71 -9.75 -0.85
N ARG A 271 11.52 -10.31 0.34
CA ARG A 271 10.88 -11.63 0.56
C ARG A 271 9.53 -11.54 1.27
N ASN A 272 9.29 -10.45 2.00
CA ASN A 272 8.10 -10.22 2.80
C ASN A 272 7.37 -8.98 2.28
N SER A 273 6.04 -9.05 2.22
CA SER A 273 5.18 -7.92 1.85
C SER A 273 4.43 -7.39 3.06
N TRP A 274 4.20 -6.08 3.04
CA TRP A 274 3.53 -5.29 4.06
C TRP A 274 2.49 -4.39 3.37
N SER A 275 1.21 -4.66 3.58
CA SER A 275 0.06 -3.93 3.03
C SER A 275 -0.90 -3.52 4.16
N ILE A 276 -0.55 -2.43 4.85
CA ILE A 276 -1.28 -2.01 6.05
C ILE A 276 -2.40 -0.98 5.80
N ASP A 277 -2.32 -0.22 4.72
CA ASP A 277 -3.23 0.91 4.48
C ASP A 277 -4.18 0.85 3.27
N PRO A 278 -4.07 -0.08 2.29
CA PRO A 278 -5.08 -0.19 1.24
C PRO A 278 -6.48 -0.47 1.81
N PHE A 279 -7.51 0.22 1.31
CA PHE A 279 -8.87 0.19 1.86
C PHE A 279 -9.65 -1.05 1.41
N GLY A 280 -9.27 -2.19 1.97
CA GLY A 280 -9.64 -3.50 1.45
C GLY A 280 -8.45 -4.17 0.78
N GLN A 281 -8.52 -5.48 0.60
CA GLN A 281 -7.40 -6.31 0.14
C GLN A 281 -7.87 -7.19 -1.00
N SER A 282 -7.01 -7.42 -1.99
CA SER A 282 -7.34 -8.13 -3.22
C SER A 282 -6.50 -9.39 -3.35
N PRO A 283 -7.11 -10.56 -3.69
CA PRO A 283 -6.34 -11.78 -3.96
C PRO A 283 -5.39 -11.61 -5.16
N THR A 284 -5.64 -10.62 -6.04
CA THR A 284 -4.71 -10.25 -7.12
C THR A 284 -3.33 -9.90 -6.58
N MET A 285 -3.24 -9.12 -5.49
CA MET A 285 -1.95 -8.72 -4.93
C MET A 285 -1.21 -9.95 -4.39
N ALA A 286 -1.88 -10.83 -3.64
CA ALA A 286 -1.29 -12.08 -3.16
C ALA A 286 -0.76 -12.96 -4.30
N TYR A 287 -1.50 -13.08 -5.42
CA TYR A 287 -1.04 -13.80 -6.59
C TYR A 287 0.23 -13.19 -7.19
N LEU A 288 0.22 -11.88 -7.45
CA LEU A 288 1.35 -11.18 -8.07
C LEU A 288 2.60 -11.29 -7.19
N LEU A 289 2.48 -11.06 -5.88
CA LEU A 289 3.58 -11.19 -4.92
C LEU A 289 4.18 -12.60 -4.91
N LYS A 290 3.33 -13.64 -4.92
CA LYS A 290 3.79 -15.03 -5.03
C LYS A 290 4.58 -15.26 -6.31
N ARG A 291 4.09 -14.75 -7.45
CA ARG A 291 4.74 -14.87 -8.76
C ARG A 291 6.04 -14.06 -8.86
N MET A 292 6.20 -13.01 -8.07
CA MET A 292 7.45 -12.23 -7.93
C MET A 292 8.49 -12.93 -7.02
N GLY A 293 8.08 -13.98 -6.31
CA GLY A 293 8.93 -14.76 -5.42
C GLY A 293 8.94 -14.27 -3.96
N LEU A 294 7.95 -13.46 -3.56
CA LEU A 294 7.72 -13.20 -2.14
C LEU A 294 7.05 -14.41 -1.49
N GLU A 295 7.30 -14.58 -0.20
CA GLU A 295 6.91 -15.76 0.57
C GLU A 295 5.82 -15.46 1.60
N ASN A 296 5.82 -14.23 2.14
CA ASN A 296 4.93 -13.81 3.22
C ASN A 296 4.28 -12.46 2.90
N LEU A 297 3.05 -12.28 3.38
CA LEU A 297 2.28 -11.04 3.25
C LEU A 297 1.63 -10.68 4.60
N VAL A 298 1.74 -9.42 5.00
CA VAL A 298 0.96 -8.86 6.11
C VAL A 298 -0.11 -7.93 5.56
N ILE A 299 -1.35 -8.12 6.01
CA ILE A 299 -2.50 -7.28 5.66
C ILE A 299 -3.18 -6.72 6.92
N GLN A 300 -3.81 -5.56 6.81
CA GLN A 300 -4.50 -4.94 7.95
C GLN A 300 -5.96 -4.58 7.68
N ARG A 301 -6.28 -3.77 6.67
CA ARG A 301 -7.64 -3.23 6.53
C ARG A 301 -8.60 -4.24 5.91
N VAL A 302 -9.17 -5.05 6.78
CA VAL A 302 -10.24 -6.01 6.50
C VAL A 302 -11.41 -5.74 7.44
N HIS A 303 -12.64 -6.02 6.98
CA HIS A 303 -13.85 -5.75 7.75
C HIS A 303 -13.77 -6.31 9.18
N TYR A 304 -14.16 -5.52 10.19
CA TYR A 304 -13.97 -5.88 11.60
C TYR A 304 -14.70 -7.19 12.00
N SER A 305 -15.88 -7.46 11.45
CA SER A 305 -16.59 -8.74 11.66
C SER A 305 -15.82 -9.94 11.11
N VAL A 306 -15.07 -9.77 10.00
CA VAL A 306 -14.19 -10.81 9.45
C VAL A 306 -13.00 -11.02 10.37
N LYS A 307 -12.34 -9.94 10.83
CA LYS A 307 -11.27 -10.02 11.85
C LYS A 307 -11.75 -10.78 13.08
N LYS A 308 -12.93 -10.43 13.62
CA LYS A 308 -13.55 -11.10 14.77
C LYS A 308 -13.80 -12.59 14.52
N TYR A 309 -14.36 -12.94 13.36
CA TYR A 309 -14.63 -14.34 12.98
C TYR A 309 -13.35 -15.16 12.85
N LEU A 310 -12.36 -14.66 12.11
CA LEU A 310 -11.09 -15.35 11.91
C LEU A 310 -10.30 -15.46 13.22
N ALA A 311 -10.31 -14.40 14.04
CA ALA A 311 -9.66 -14.42 15.35
C ALA A 311 -10.26 -15.48 16.29
N ARG A 312 -11.60 -15.64 16.33
CA ARG A 312 -12.26 -16.67 17.16
C ARG A 312 -11.84 -18.08 16.76
N ASN A 313 -11.64 -18.30 15.47
CA ASN A 313 -11.26 -19.59 14.91
C ASN A 313 -9.73 -19.76 14.81
N LYS A 314 -8.93 -18.81 15.32
CA LYS A 314 -7.46 -18.81 15.23
C LYS A 314 -6.92 -18.89 13.78
N ASN A 315 -7.66 -18.28 12.84
CA ASN A 315 -7.41 -18.31 11.40
C ASN A 315 -6.96 -16.94 10.83
N LEU A 316 -6.29 -16.12 11.64
CA LEU A 316 -5.71 -14.85 11.18
C LEU A 316 -4.42 -15.06 10.37
N GLU A 317 -3.84 -16.25 10.43
CA GLU A 317 -2.73 -16.67 9.58
C GLU A 317 -3.22 -17.78 8.66
N PHE A 318 -3.04 -17.62 7.35
CA PHE A 318 -3.58 -18.54 6.36
C PHE A 318 -2.73 -18.57 5.09
N ARG A 319 -2.88 -19.62 4.29
CA ARG A 319 -2.34 -19.68 2.94
C ARG A 319 -3.38 -19.10 1.98
N TRP A 320 -3.13 -17.89 1.49
CA TRP A 320 -4.06 -17.21 0.62
C TRP A 320 -3.91 -17.73 -0.81
N ARG A 321 -4.91 -18.50 -1.25
CA ARG A 321 -4.98 -19.14 -2.55
C ARG A 321 -5.91 -18.39 -3.51
N GLN A 322 -5.63 -18.44 -4.81
CA GLN A 322 -6.58 -17.99 -5.83
C GLN A 322 -7.82 -18.87 -5.90
N LEU A 323 -8.96 -18.27 -6.25
CA LEU A 323 -10.27 -18.94 -6.25
C LEU A 323 -10.37 -20.11 -7.24
N TRP A 324 -9.54 -20.12 -8.27
CA TRP A 324 -9.50 -21.15 -9.32
C TRP A 324 -8.36 -22.15 -9.14
N ASP A 325 -7.49 -21.97 -8.14
CA ASP A 325 -6.30 -22.80 -7.98
C ASP A 325 -6.64 -24.09 -7.20
N GLY A 326 -6.59 -25.22 -7.88
CA GLY A 326 -6.84 -26.54 -7.30
C GLY A 326 -5.60 -27.23 -6.71
N ASP A 327 -4.39 -26.82 -7.10
CA ASP A 327 -3.14 -27.48 -6.72
C ASP A 327 -2.34 -26.75 -5.62
N GLY A 328 -2.72 -25.50 -5.31
CA GLY A 328 -2.10 -24.67 -4.28
C GLY A 328 -0.80 -23.99 -4.72
N SER A 329 -0.48 -24.00 -6.01
CA SER A 329 0.69 -23.31 -6.57
C SER A 329 0.68 -21.79 -6.33
N SER A 330 -0.50 -21.21 -6.12
CA SER A 330 -0.67 -19.79 -5.83
C SER A 330 -0.65 -19.42 -4.34
N ASP A 331 -0.45 -20.40 -3.44
CA ASP A 331 -0.49 -20.17 -1.99
C ASP A 331 0.60 -19.19 -1.53
N LEU A 332 0.18 -18.06 -0.95
CA LEU A 332 1.03 -17.10 -0.25
C LEU A 332 0.69 -17.09 1.25
N PHE A 333 1.68 -17.26 2.12
CA PHE A 333 1.44 -17.18 3.56
C PHE A 333 1.07 -15.75 3.94
N THR A 334 -0.08 -15.57 4.57
CA THR A 334 -0.65 -14.26 4.88
C THR A 334 -0.97 -14.17 6.35
N HIS A 335 -0.52 -13.09 6.98
CA HIS A 335 -0.87 -12.70 8.34
C HIS A 335 -1.81 -11.50 8.30
N MET A 336 -3.03 -11.67 8.79
CA MET A 336 -4.00 -10.60 8.98
C MET A 336 -3.87 -10.05 10.40
N MET A 337 -3.50 -8.78 10.51
CA MET A 337 -3.45 -8.09 11.80
C MET A 337 -4.85 -8.08 12.46
N PRO A 338 -4.98 -8.32 13.78
CA PRO A 338 -6.28 -8.60 14.41
C PRO A 338 -7.15 -7.38 14.70
N PHE A 339 -6.54 -6.20 14.85
CA PHE A 339 -7.20 -5.04 15.48
C PHE A 339 -7.53 -3.93 14.46
N TYR A 340 -8.09 -2.83 14.98
CA TYR A 340 -8.71 -1.75 14.20
C TYR A 340 -7.70 -0.96 13.34
N SER A 341 -6.51 -0.66 13.87
CA SER A 341 -5.51 0.18 13.22
C SER A 341 -4.12 -0.49 13.25
N TYR A 342 -3.20 0.04 12.45
CA TYR A 342 -1.78 -0.32 12.47
C TYR A 342 -0.95 0.63 13.37
N ASP A 343 -1.59 1.58 14.06
CA ASP A 343 -0.92 2.44 15.03
C ASP A 343 -0.51 1.67 16.30
N VAL A 344 0.34 2.29 17.14
CA VAL A 344 0.79 1.66 18.39
C VAL A 344 -0.38 1.28 19.33
N PRO A 345 -1.39 2.16 19.55
CA PRO A 345 -2.55 1.80 20.38
C PRO A 345 -3.29 0.54 19.95
N HIS A 346 -3.26 0.15 18.66
CA HIS A 346 -3.99 -1.03 18.18
C HIS A 346 -3.07 -2.16 17.70
N THR A 347 -1.80 -2.20 18.12
CA THR A 347 -0.87 -3.26 17.71
C THR A 347 -0.22 -4.01 18.87
N CYS A 348 -0.22 -3.45 20.09
CA CYS A 348 0.35 -4.14 21.26
C CYS A 348 -0.58 -5.24 21.83
N GLY A 349 -1.89 -5.14 21.60
CA GLY A 349 -2.90 -5.96 22.26
C GLY A 349 -4.32 -5.39 22.12
N PRO A 350 -5.31 -6.02 22.78
CA PRO A 350 -6.73 -5.73 22.58
C PRO A 350 -7.22 -4.43 23.24
N ASP A 351 -6.51 -3.91 24.26
CA ASP A 351 -6.91 -2.70 24.97
C ASP A 351 -6.04 -1.49 24.54
N PRO A 352 -6.58 -0.57 23.72
CA PRO A 352 -5.81 0.57 23.26
C PRO A 352 -5.52 1.60 24.37
N LYS A 353 -6.26 1.60 25.48
CA LYS A 353 -5.93 2.41 26.66
C LYS A 353 -4.62 1.96 27.29
N ILE A 354 -4.31 0.67 27.26
CA ILE A 354 -3.04 0.12 27.73
C ILE A 354 -1.96 0.33 26.68
N CYS A 355 -2.20 -0.07 25.43
CA CYS A 355 -1.21 0.05 24.37
C CYS A 355 -0.72 1.48 24.12
N CYS A 356 -1.61 2.46 24.25
CA CYS A 356 -1.23 3.86 24.09
C CYS A 356 -0.17 4.30 25.12
N GLN A 357 -0.10 3.67 26.30
CA GLN A 357 0.91 3.96 27.32
C GLN A 357 2.33 3.49 26.92
N PHE A 358 2.46 2.71 25.85
CA PHE A 358 3.74 2.26 25.28
C PHE A 358 4.09 2.98 23.98
N ASP A 359 3.28 3.93 23.54
CA ASP A 359 3.62 4.88 22.49
C ASP A 359 4.37 6.08 23.12
N PHE A 360 5.69 5.96 23.27
CA PHE A 360 6.49 6.99 23.94
C PHE A 360 6.54 8.32 23.19
N ARG A 361 6.10 8.39 21.92
CA ARG A 361 5.91 9.68 21.23
C ARG A 361 4.79 10.53 21.85
N ARG A 362 3.90 9.90 22.62
CA ARG A 362 2.77 10.52 23.34
C ARG A 362 3.08 10.87 24.80
N LEU A 363 4.35 10.81 25.20
CA LEU A 363 4.77 11.33 26.50
C LEU A 363 4.34 12.81 26.64
N PRO A 364 3.99 13.28 27.85
CA PRO A 364 3.63 14.68 28.07
C PRO A 364 4.72 15.64 27.55
N GLY A 365 4.32 16.68 26.83
CA GLY A 365 5.23 17.69 26.24
C GLY A 365 5.58 17.48 24.76
N TYR A 366 5.25 16.33 24.17
CA TYR A 366 5.60 16.00 22.77
C TYR A 366 4.55 16.39 21.72
N GLY A 367 3.46 17.06 22.14
CA GLY A 367 2.40 17.58 21.24
C GLY A 367 1.33 16.56 20.82
N ILE A 368 1.48 15.29 21.21
CA ILE A 368 0.50 14.22 20.95
C ILE A 368 0.15 13.58 22.29
N SER A 369 -1.12 13.23 22.50
CA SER A 369 -1.60 12.63 23.74
C SER A 369 -2.38 11.34 23.49
N CYS A 370 -2.63 10.57 24.55
CA CYS A 370 -3.47 9.38 24.50
C CYS A 370 -4.96 9.76 24.64
N PRO A 371 -5.81 9.45 23.65
CA PRO A 371 -7.25 9.72 23.71
C PRO A 371 -7.96 9.09 24.92
N TRP A 372 -7.44 7.96 25.42
CA TRP A 372 -7.97 7.24 26.58
C TRP A 372 -7.56 7.84 27.94
N LYS A 373 -7.01 9.07 27.94
CA LYS A 373 -6.71 9.90 29.12
C LYS A 373 -5.70 9.31 30.11
N VAL A 374 -4.94 8.29 29.69
CA VAL A 374 -3.81 7.74 30.46
C VAL A 374 -2.55 7.90 29.62
N PRO A 375 -1.64 8.81 29.97
CA PRO A 375 -0.44 9.03 29.18
C PRO A 375 0.62 7.92 29.42
N PRO A 376 1.56 7.73 28.48
CA PRO A 376 2.78 6.98 28.72
C PRO A 376 3.57 7.51 29.92
N GLN A 377 4.40 6.64 30.49
CA GLN A 377 5.35 7.01 31.54
C GLN A 377 6.74 6.56 31.10
N VAL A 378 7.77 7.35 31.45
CA VAL A 378 9.16 6.93 31.23
C VAL A 378 9.42 5.64 32.01
N ILE A 379 10.00 4.64 31.36
CA ILE A 379 10.33 3.38 31.99
C ILE A 379 11.55 3.57 32.89
N THR A 380 11.40 3.19 34.16
CA THR A 380 12.40 3.31 35.22
C THR A 380 12.55 1.97 35.94
N LYS A 381 13.62 1.79 36.71
CA LYS A 381 13.80 0.59 37.52
C LYS A 381 12.66 0.37 38.53
N GLN A 382 11.99 1.44 38.94
CA GLN A 382 10.91 1.41 39.92
C GLN A 382 9.56 0.97 39.31
N ASN A 383 9.31 1.24 38.03
CA ASN A 383 8.01 0.93 37.40
C ASN A 383 8.06 -0.25 36.42
N VAL A 384 9.23 -0.71 35.97
CA VAL A 384 9.39 -1.75 34.93
C VAL A 384 8.78 -3.11 35.28
N ALA A 385 8.58 -3.42 36.56
CA ALA A 385 7.91 -4.67 36.96
C ALA A 385 6.38 -4.58 36.82
N HIS A 386 5.81 -3.38 36.95
CA HIS A 386 4.39 -3.13 36.77
C HIS A 386 4.05 -2.86 35.29
N ARG A 387 4.94 -2.14 34.59
CA ARG A 387 4.80 -1.84 33.17
C ARG A 387 5.07 -3.10 32.36
#